data_AF-A0A524AE69-F1
#
_entry.id   AF-A0A524AE69-F1
#
_cell.length_a   1.000
_cell.length_b   1.000
_cell.length_c   1.000
_cell.angle_alpha   90.00
_cell.angle_beta   90.00
_cell.angle_gamma   90.00
#
_symmetry.space_group_name_H-M   'P 1'
#
loop_
_entity.id
_entity.type
_entity.pdbx_description
1 polymer ?
#
loop_
_entity_poly.entity_id
_entity_poly.type
_entity_poly.pdbx_seq_one_letter_code
_entity_poly.pdbx_strand_id
1 'polypeptide(L)'
;MKVLQSVHPTPEQLTIIQRSDPGVTIIRGAAGSGKTTTALLRMKFLAAAWQNRNRRLGINRPVNMLVVTFNKTLRGYIQELASQQIEEDSSLSLTVSTFAKWACELLGVSVHHWRAMRKLKALASSLPNESEFIVEESQYAMGRFLPRDITAYLDRERTGRGRSPRCDRSLRQKIIDQVINPYFEWKARTGCLDFNDLAVQLAQSNDPIQEYDIVVADEAQDLSANEVRALQSHLANPHTITYVLDGAQRIYARGFTWREVGLTVRPHQVFRLEKNYRNTKEIAAFILPLLEGVEIGGDEGTIPNLESCEKTGPKPSVVVGKYSQQLNWAIRYIRTRVDLTKDSVAFLKPRGGAWFDALRQRLNVERLEFVELTREGDWPQGDENIALSTMHSAKGLEFDHIIVLGLNEEVTPHGIEPGDTQLDALRRLLAMALGRARKSIVVGYKATEASSLISYFKPGTFEEYRL
;
A
#
# COMPACT_ATOMS: atom_id res chain seq x y z
N MET A 1 9.88 9.97 13.30
CA MET A 1 8.52 9.87 13.91
C MET A 1 8.64 9.25 15.31
N LYS A 2 8.27 9.99 16.37
CA LYS A 2 8.16 9.40 17.71
C LYS A 2 7.05 8.34 17.71
N VAL A 3 7.38 7.19 18.29
CA VAL A 3 6.55 6.02 18.53
C VAL A 3 5.09 6.41 18.82
N LEU A 4 4.13 5.78 18.13
CA LEU A 4 2.70 5.95 18.40
C LEU A 4 2.46 5.65 19.89
N GLN A 5 2.20 6.70 20.69
CA GLN A 5 1.82 6.58 22.10
C GLN A 5 0.55 5.73 22.25
N SER A 6 0.44 5.03 23.38
CA SER A 6 -0.62 4.11 23.80
C SER A 6 -1.95 4.30 23.06
N VAL A 7 -2.18 3.49 22.03
CA VAL A 7 -3.40 3.58 21.23
C VAL A 7 -4.55 2.93 21.99
N HIS A 8 -5.51 3.73 22.45
CA HIS A 8 -6.74 3.22 23.04
C HIS A 8 -7.70 2.75 21.94
N PRO A 9 -8.06 1.46 21.90
CA PRO A 9 -8.97 0.96 20.89
C PRO A 9 -10.38 1.53 21.07
N THR A 10 -11.04 1.83 19.96
CA THR A 10 -12.45 2.27 19.97
C THR A 10 -13.38 1.09 20.29
N PRO A 11 -14.65 1.34 20.68
CA PRO A 11 -15.62 0.26 20.88
C PRO A 11 -15.76 -0.68 19.68
N GLU A 12 -15.76 -0.12 18.46
CA GLU A 12 -15.77 -0.88 17.22
C GLU A 12 -14.54 -1.81 17.11
N GLN A 13 -13.34 -1.29 17.38
CA GLN A 13 -12.10 -2.07 17.34
C GLN A 13 -12.05 -3.15 18.42
N LEU A 14 -12.58 -2.88 19.62
CA LEU A 14 -12.64 -3.84 20.72
C LEU A 14 -13.43 -5.10 20.34
N THR A 15 -14.54 -4.97 19.60
CA THR A 15 -15.31 -6.13 19.14
C THR A 15 -14.52 -7.09 18.23
N ILE A 16 -13.50 -6.57 17.55
CA ILE A 16 -12.62 -7.33 16.66
C ILE A 16 -11.45 -7.92 17.45
N ILE A 17 -10.85 -7.11 18.33
CA ILE A 17 -9.67 -7.47 19.13
C ILE A 17 -9.97 -8.65 20.06
N GLN A 18 -11.15 -8.69 20.68
CA GLN A 18 -11.52 -9.69 21.69
C GLN A 18 -11.82 -11.08 21.12
N ARG A 19 -11.89 -11.24 19.78
CA ARG A 19 -12.19 -12.54 19.16
C ARG A 19 -10.96 -13.44 19.08
N SER A 20 -11.02 -14.57 19.79
CA SER A 20 -9.96 -15.58 19.85
C SER A 20 -10.20 -16.82 18.97
N ASP A 21 -11.23 -16.80 18.10
CA ASP A 21 -11.57 -17.93 17.25
C ASP A 21 -10.42 -18.26 16.28
N PRO A 22 -10.01 -19.55 16.16
CA PRO A 22 -9.06 -19.98 15.16
C PRO A 22 -9.56 -19.75 13.72
N GLY A 23 -8.61 -19.61 12.80
CA GLY A 23 -8.84 -19.46 11.37
C GLY A 23 -8.68 -18.03 10.87
N VAL A 24 -9.41 -17.69 9.81
CA VAL A 24 -9.24 -16.45 9.05
C VAL A 24 -10.11 -15.33 9.61
N THR A 25 -9.50 -14.16 9.78
CA THR A 25 -10.18 -12.89 10.04
C THR A 25 -9.78 -11.88 8.97
N ILE A 26 -10.73 -11.11 8.46
CA ILE A 26 -10.49 -10.04 7.51
C ILE A 26 -10.93 -8.72 8.12
N ILE A 27 -10.01 -7.75 8.18
CA ILE A 27 -10.30 -6.39 8.61
C ILE A 27 -10.23 -5.49 7.38
N ARG A 28 -11.36 -4.87 7.03
CA ARG A 28 -11.49 -3.88 5.96
C ARG A 28 -11.77 -2.52 6.58
N GLY A 29 -11.42 -1.45 5.89
CA GLY A 29 -11.74 -0.10 6.33
C GLY A 29 -11.05 0.95 5.48
N ALA A 30 -11.54 2.18 5.53
CA ALA A 30 -10.92 3.28 4.78
C ALA A 30 -9.51 3.58 5.32
N ALA A 31 -8.69 4.19 4.46
CA ALA A 31 -7.46 4.86 4.84
C ALA A 31 -7.69 5.66 6.15
N GLY A 32 -6.99 5.30 7.22
CA GLY A 32 -7.08 6.02 8.49
C GLY A 32 -8.05 5.49 9.52
N SER A 33 -8.74 4.38 9.24
CA SER A 33 -9.67 3.76 10.20
C SER A 33 -9.00 2.95 11.32
N GLY A 34 -7.67 2.97 11.41
CA GLY A 34 -6.90 2.24 12.43
C GLY A 34 -6.86 0.72 12.22
N LYS A 35 -7.03 0.23 10.99
CA LYS A 35 -7.10 -1.21 10.68
C LYS A 35 -5.84 -1.97 11.13
N THR A 36 -4.67 -1.46 10.78
CA THR A 36 -3.43 -2.15 11.11
C THR A 36 -3.16 -2.13 12.60
N THR A 37 -3.42 -1.00 13.26
CA THR A 37 -3.42 -0.92 14.73
C THR A 37 -4.37 -1.95 15.34
N THR A 38 -5.58 -2.10 14.81
CA THR A 38 -6.57 -3.09 15.28
C THR A 38 -6.03 -4.51 15.13
N ALA A 39 -5.41 -4.84 14.00
CA ALA A 39 -4.82 -6.16 13.77
C ALA A 39 -3.66 -6.46 14.72
N LEU A 40 -2.81 -5.46 15.02
CA LEU A 40 -1.70 -5.61 15.96
C LEU A 40 -2.16 -5.72 17.41
N LEU A 41 -3.16 -4.92 17.82
CA LEU A 41 -3.78 -5.05 19.15
C LEU A 41 -4.47 -6.41 19.30
N ARG A 42 -5.10 -6.92 18.23
CA ARG A 42 -5.65 -8.27 18.19
C ARG A 42 -4.57 -9.33 18.31
N MET A 43 -3.46 -9.21 17.58
CA MET A 43 -2.31 -10.13 17.71
C MET A 43 -1.79 -10.17 19.15
N LYS A 44 -1.66 -9.01 19.81
CA LYS A 44 -1.28 -8.93 21.22
C LYS A 44 -2.25 -9.68 22.14
N PHE A 45 -3.56 -9.47 21.95
CA PHE A 45 -4.59 -10.19 22.71
C PHE A 45 -4.53 -11.70 22.48
N LEU A 46 -4.33 -12.13 21.23
CA LEU A 46 -4.19 -13.53 20.87
C LEU A 46 -2.93 -14.15 21.46
N ALA A 47 -1.79 -13.47 21.46
CA ALA A 47 -0.55 -13.98 22.04
C ALA A 47 -0.76 -14.44 23.49
N ALA A 48 -1.41 -13.60 24.30
CA ALA A 48 -1.75 -13.94 25.69
C ALA A 48 -2.73 -15.14 25.78
N ALA A 49 -3.73 -15.22 24.91
CA ALA A 49 -4.66 -16.36 24.87
C ALA A 49 -3.94 -17.68 24.49
N TRP A 50 -3.02 -17.62 23.54
CA TRP A 50 -2.23 -18.75 23.05
C TRP A 50 -1.20 -19.23 24.08
N GLN A 51 -0.51 -18.33 24.77
CA GLN A 51 0.38 -18.70 25.89
C GLN A 51 -0.37 -19.43 26.99
N ASN A 52 -1.55 -18.91 27.39
CA ASN A 52 -2.40 -19.56 28.39
C ASN A 52 -2.86 -20.95 27.94
N ARG A 53 -3.19 -21.10 26.66
CA ARG A 53 -3.51 -22.41 26.06
C ARG A 53 -2.31 -23.35 26.11
N ASN A 54 -1.12 -22.92 25.68
CA ASN A 54 0.08 -23.75 25.68
C ASN A 54 0.43 -24.21 27.10
N ARG A 55 0.34 -23.31 28.10
CA ARG A 55 0.54 -23.65 29.52
C ARG A 55 -0.43 -24.71 30.01
N ARG A 56 -1.72 -24.61 29.65
CA ARG A 56 -2.76 -25.59 30.03
C ARG A 56 -2.56 -26.95 29.35
N LEU A 57 -2.06 -26.95 28.11
CA LEU A 57 -1.84 -28.16 27.32
C LEU A 57 -0.44 -28.76 27.50
N GLY A 58 0.44 -28.15 28.29
CA GLY A 58 1.83 -28.59 28.46
C GLY A 58 2.68 -28.46 27.20
N ILE A 59 2.34 -27.54 26.29
CA ILE A 59 3.07 -27.31 25.04
C ILE A 59 4.29 -26.44 25.33
N ASN A 60 5.49 -27.04 25.29
CA ASN A 60 6.77 -26.39 25.57
C ASN A 60 7.44 -25.84 24.31
N ARG A 61 6.71 -25.07 23.50
CA ARG A 61 7.28 -24.29 22.39
C ARG A 61 6.74 -22.86 22.41
N PRO A 62 7.50 -21.88 21.91
CA PRO A 62 7.02 -20.52 21.80
C PRO A 62 5.81 -20.44 20.85
N VAL A 63 4.96 -19.44 21.10
CA VAL A 63 3.92 -19.03 20.15
C VAL A 63 4.61 -18.26 19.02
N ASN A 64 4.59 -18.83 17.82
CA ASN A 64 5.25 -18.26 16.65
C ASN A 64 4.29 -17.26 15.97
N MET A 65 4.74 -16.02 15.85
CA MET A 65 3.94 -14.92 15.31
C MET A 65 4.65 -14.29 14.11
N LEU A 66 3.89 -13.99 13.05
CA LEU A 66 4.39 -13.35 11.84
C LEU A 66 3.58 -12.10 11.50
N VAL A 67 4.26 -10.97 11.31
CA VAL A 67 3.69 -9.77 10.70
C VAL A 67 4.34 -9.54 9.35
N VAL A 68 3.54 -9.72 8.29
CA VAL A 68 3.91 -9.34 6.92
C VAL A 68 3.36 -7.96 6.64
N THR A 69 4.24 -6.98 6.44
CA THR A 69 3.84 -5.61 6.09
C THR A 69 4.85 -4.97 5.16
N PHE A 70 4.37 -4.22 4.18
CA PHE A 70 5.18 -3.29 3.38
C PHE A 70 5.31 -1.93 4.07
N ASN A 71 4.46 -1.65 5.06
CA ASN A 71 4.46 -0.38 5.76
C ASN A 71 5.56 -0.35 6.81
N LYS A 72 6.73 0.12 6.37
CA LYS A 72 7.92 0.24 7.19
C LYS A 72 7.72 1.13 8.42
N THR A 73 6.82 2.12 8.36
CA THR A 73 6.54 3.02 9.51
C THR A 73 5.91 2.30 10.69
N LEU A 74 5.19 1.20 10.42
CA LEU A 74 4.60 0.38 11.47
C LEU A 74 5.61 -0.54 12.14
N ARG A 75 6.80 -0.77 11.55
CA ARG A 75 7.83 -1.60 12.19
C ARG A 75 8.24 -1.05 13.54
N GLY A 76 8.40 0.27 13.69
CA GLY A 76 8.73 0.88 14.98
C GLY A 76 7.62 0.69 16.02
N TYR A 77 6.36 0.77 15.61
CA TYR A 77 5.21 0.48 16.50
C TYR A 77 5.11 -1.00 16.87
N ILE A 78 5.37 -1.89 15.90
CA ILE A 78 5.39 -3.35 16.14
C ILE A 78 6.58 -3.71 17.04
N GLN A 79 7.75 -3.12 16.81
CA GLN A 79 8.94 -3.29 17.65
C GLN A 79 8.71 -2.77 19.06
N GLU A 80 7.99 -1.67 19.25
CA GLU A 80 7.61 -1.20 20.60
C GLU A 80 6.58 -2.13 21.27
N LEU A 81 5.54 -2.54 20.53
CA LEU A 81 4.57 -3.51 21.02
C LEU A 81 5.24 -4.84 21.41
N ALA A 82 6.30 -5.20 20.68
CA ALA A 82 7.12 -6.36 20.93
C ALA A 82 8.08 -6.15 22.10
N SER A 83 8.83 -5.05 22.16
CA SER A 83 9.82 -4.78 23.22
C SER A 83 9.18 -4.66 24.59
N GLN A 84 7.97 -4.10 24.68
CA GLN A 84 7.26 -3.95 25.97
C GLN A 84 6.78 -5.27 26.59
N GLN A 85 6.75 -6.40 25.87
CA GLN A 85 6.24 -7.69 26.41
C GLN A 85 6.92 -8.98 25.90
N ILE A 86 7.69 -8.94 24.81
CA ILE A 86 8.24 -10.13 24.13
C ILE A 86 9.73 -10.33 24.43
N GLU A 87 10.52 -9.28 24.64
CA GLU A 87 11.96 -9.43 24.92
C GLU A 87 12.24 -10.06 26.31
N GLU A 88 11.30 -9.99 27.25
CA GLU A 88 11.42 -10.63 28.58
C GLU A 88 10.77 -12.03 28.65
N ASP A 89 9.96 -12.43 27.65
CA ASP A 89 9.17 -13.67 27.68
C ASP A 89 9.57 -14.64 26.56
N SER A 90 10.41 -15.62 26.90
CA SER A 90 10.88 -16.67 25.97
C SER A 90 9.77 -17.56 25.40
N SER A 91 8.51 -17.39 25.83
CA SER A 91 7.37 -18.14 25.30
C SER A 91 6.73 -17.51 24.05
N LEU A 92 7.23 -16.37 23.56
CA LEU A 92 6.78 -15.72 22.34
C LEU A 92 7.93 -15.57 21.33
N SER A 93 7.62 -15.77 20.05
CA SER A 93 8.53 -15.48 18.94
C SER A 93 7.81 -14.61 17.93
N LEU A 94 8.35 -13.43 17.61
CA LEU A 94 7.76 -12.50 16.65
C LEU A 94 8.71 -12.22 15.50
N THR A 95 8.25 -12.48 14.28
CA THR A 95 8.93 -12.10 13.04
C THR A 95 8.17 -10.95 12.36
N VAL A 96 8.86 -9.85 12.05
CA VAL A 96 8.29 -8.71 11.33
C VAL A 96 9.08 -8.46 10.06
N SER A 97 8.45 -8.63 8.90
CA SER A 97 9.17 -8.56 7.63
C SER A 97 8.28 -8.15 6.46
N THR A 98 8.89 -7.88 5.31
CA THR A 98 8.15 -7.89 4.04
C THR A 98 8.03 -9.34 3.57
N PHE A 99 7.06 -9.64 2.69
CA PHE A 99 6.91 -11.01 2.17
C PHE A 99 8.22 -11.51 1.52
N ALA A 100 8.81 -10.71 0.64
CA ALA A 100 10.03 -11.08 -0.06
C ALA A 100 11.20 -11.37 0.88
N LYS A 101 11.41 -10.52 1.91
CA LYS A 101 12.49 -10.71 2.87
C LYS A 101 12.25 -11.96 3.72
N TRP A 102 11.03 -12.13 4.25
CA TRP A 102 10.62 -13.33 4.97
C TRP A 102 10.86 -14.60 4.16
N ALA A 103 10.44 -14.60 2.89
CA ALA A 103 10.59 -15.76 2.02
C ALA A 103 12.06 -16.09 1.70
N CYS A 104 12.90 -15.08 1.44
CA CYS A 104 14.34 -15.28 1.27
C CYS A 104 15.01 -15.86 2.51
N GLU A 105 14.69 -15.31 3.70
CA GLU A 105 15.26 -15.77 4.98
C GLU A 105 14.83 -17.21 5.29
N LEU A 106 13.56 -17.54 5.05
CA LEU A 106 13.00 -18.86 5.30
C LEU A 106 13.56 -19.93 4.34
N LEU A 107 13.74 -19.59 3.07
CA LEU A 107 14.30 -20.49 2.05
C LEU A 107 15.84 -20.54 2.06
N GLY A 108 16.51 -19.58 2.70
CA GLY A 108 17.97 -19.45 2.66
C GLY A 108 18.51 -19.12 1.27
N VAL A 109 17.76 -18.38 0.44
CA VAL A 109 18.12 -18.07 -0.95
C VAL A 109 18.19 -16.57 -1.22
N SER A 110 19.00 -16.20 -2.21
CA SER A 110 19.04 -14.83 -2.76
C SER A 110 18.36 -14.75 -4.11
N VAL A 111 17.60 -13.68 -4.35
CA VAL A 111 16.94 -13.42 -5.63
C VAL A 111 17.75 -12.46 -6.50
N HIS A 112 17.71 -12.67 -7.82
CA HIS A 112 18.29 -11.75 -8.81
C HIS A 112 17.19 -11.09 -9.63
N HIS A 113 16.24 -10.46 -8.93
CA HIS A 113 15.01 -9.94 -9.53
C HIS A 113 15.24 -9.00 -10.73
N TRP A 114 16.25 -8.12 -10.66
CA TRP A 114 16.60 -7.23 -11.78
C TRP A 114 17.01 -7.99 -13.05
N ARG A 115 17.77 -9.08 -12.91
CA ARG A 115 18.20 -9.92 -14.05
C ARG A 115 17.00 -10.63 -14.66
N ALA A 116 16.13 -11.17 -13.81
CA ALA A 116 14.85 -11.77 -14.19
C ALA A 116 13.95 -10.76 -14.95
N MET A 117 13.76 -9.56 -14.40
CA MET A 117 12.95 -8.49 -15.00
C MET A 117 13.49 -8.06 -16.37
N ARG A 118 14.80 -7.92 -16.51
CA ARG A 118 15.43 -7.58 -17.79
C ARG A 118 15.15 -8.63 -18.86
N LYS A 119 15.22 -9.92 -18.49
CA LYS A 119 14.88 -11.02 -19.40
C LYS A 119 13.39 -11.01 -19.76
N LEU A 120 12.51 -10.83 -18.78
CA LEU A 120 11.07 -10.76 -18.99
C LEU A 120 10.72 -9.62 -19.96
N LYS A 121 11.31 -8.43 -19.76
CA LYS A 121 11.13 -7.27 -20.65
C LYS A 121 11.63 -7.53 -22.08
N ALA A 122 12.76 -8.22 -22.24
CA ALA A 122 13.29 -8.60 -23.54
C ALA A 122 12.41 -9.63 -24.27
N LEU A 123 11.75 -10.53 -23.55
CA LEU A 123 10.76 -11.44 -24.14
C LEU A 123 9.47 -10.69 -24.50
N ALA A 124 9.00 -9.81 -23.63
CA ALA A 124 7.80 -8.99 -23.86
C ALA A 124 7.92 -8.07 -25.09
N SER A 125 9.11 -7.55 -25.40
CA SER A 125 9.34 -6.71 -26.58
C SER A 125 9.17 -7.43 -27.92
N SER A 126 9.02 -8.76 -27.92
CA SER A 126 8.73 -9.52 -29.15
C SER A 126 7.26 -9.42 -29.59
N LEU A 127 6.36 -8.96 -28.70
CA LEU A 127 4.95 -8.79 -29.01
C LEU A 127 4.65 -7.35 -29.49
N PRO A 128 3.67 -7.16 -30.38
CA PRO A 128 3.34 -5.86 -30.97
C PRO A 128 2.64 -4.88 -30.01
N ASN A 129 2.26 -5.34 -28.80
CA ASN A 129 1.61 -4.52 -27.78
C ASN A 129 2.65 -3.73 -26.97
N GLU A 130 2.19 -2.75 -26.18
CA GLU A 130 3.06 -2.02 -25.25
C GLU A 130 3.83 -3.00 -24.35
N SER A 131 5.16 -2.99 -24.46
CA SER A 131 6.03 -3.94 -23.74
C SER A 131 5.82 -3.91 -22.22
N GLU A 132 5.49 -2.74 -21.66
CA GLU A 132 5.20 -2.56 -20.24
C GLU A 132 3.91 -3.27 -19.84
N PHE A 133 2.84 -3.13 -20.63
CA PHE A 133 1.60 -3.87 -20.42
C PHE A 133 1.82 -5.39 -20.43
N ILE A 134 2.59 -5.91 -21.38
CA ILE A 134 2.87 -7.34 -21.50
C ILE A 134 3.69 -7.86 -20.31
N VAL A 135 4.66 -7.08 -19.82
CA VAL A 135 5.41 -7.40 -18.60
C VAL A 135 4.47 -7.48 -17.40
N GLU A 136 3.64 -6.45 -17.18
CA GLU A 136 2.69 -6.45 -16.06
C GLU A 136 1.71 -7.61 -16.14
N GLU A 137 1.21 -7.92 -17.34
CA GLU A 137 0.25 -9.00 -17.53
C GLU A 137 0.87 -10.38 -17.31
N SER A 138 2.13 -10.55 -17.71
CA SER A 138 2.90 -11.77 -17.43
C SER A 138 3.11 -11.94 -15.93
N GLN A 139 3.47 -10.87 -15.21
CA GLN A 139 3.61 -10.90 -13.75
C GLN A 139 2.29 -11.20 -13.05
N TYR A 140 1.19 -10.61 -13.53
CA TYR A 140 -0.16 -10.87 -13.03
C TYR A 140 -0.53 -12.36 -13.17
N ALA A 141 -0.35 -12.94 -14.35
CA ALA A 141 -0.66 -14.35 -14.59
C ALA A 141 0.22 -15.27 -13.72
N MET A 142 1.53 -15.02 -13.70
CA MET A 142 2.49 -15.81 -12.92
C MET A 142 2.29 -15.68 -11.40
N GLY A 143 1.79 -14.54 -10.91
CA GLY A 143 1.47 -14.31 -9.50
C GLY A 143 0.11 -14.88 -9.08
N ARG A 144 -0.82 -15.05 -10.02
CA ARG A 144 -2.15 -15.61 -9.75
C ARG A 144 -2.17 -17.15 -9.79
N PHE A 145 -1.47 -17.74 -10.75
CA PHE A 145 -1.49 -19.19 -10.99
C PHE A 145 -0.15 -19.83 -10.61
N LEU A 146 -0.20 -21.08 -10.18
CA LEU A 146 1.01 -21.89 -10.07
C LEU A 146 1.50 -22.24 -11.49
N PRO A 147 2.80 -22.50 -11.69
CA PRO A 147 3.35 -22.81 -13.03
C PRO A 147 2.63 -23.95 -13.74
N ARG A 148 2.21 -24.99 -13.00
CA ARG A 148 1.45 -26.13 -13.54
C ARG A 148 0.03 -25.78 -14.03
N ASP A 149 -0.53 -24.68 -13.52
CA ASP A 149 -1.91 -24.25 -13.76
C ASP A 149 -1.98 -22.97 -14.60
N ILE A 150 -0.86 -22.53 -15.19
CA ILE A 150 -0.76 -21.22 -15.86
C ILE A 150 -1.73 -21.08 -17.04
N THR A 151 -2.10 -22.19 -17.69
CA THR A 151 -3.05 -22.23 -18.80
C THR A 151 -4.46 -21.82 -18.39
N ALA A 152 -4.82 -21.93 -17.10
CA ALA A 152 -6.09 -21.45 -16.57
C ALA A 152 -6.28 -19.93 -16.79
N TYR A 153 -5.19 -19.17 -16.99
CA TYR A 153 -5.25 -17.75 -17.31
C TYR A 153 -6.03 -17.44 -18.60
N LEU A 154 -6.08 -18.37 -19.56
CA LEU A 154 -6.77 -18.18 -20.84
C LEU A 154 -8.27 -17.92 -20.66
N ASP A 155 -8.90 -18.64 -19.74
CA ASP A 155 -10.35 -18.71 -19.60
C ASP A 155 -10.86 -18.03 -18.31
N ARG A 156 -9.95 -17.57 -17.44
CA ARG A 156 -10.30 -16.88 -16.19
C ARG A 156 -10.56 -15.39 -16.41
N GLU A 157 -11.46 -14.82 -15.62
CA GLU A 157 -11.72 -13.39 -15.63
C GLU A 157 -10.49 -12.60 -15.14
N ARG A 158 -10.18 -11.50 -15.83
CA ARG A 158 -9.09 -10.56 -15.52
C ARG A 158 -9.47 -9.63 -14.36
N THR A 159 -9.72 -10.21 -13.20
CA THR A 159 -10.08 -9.51 -11.97
C THR A 159 -9.09 -8.38 -11.68
N GLY A 160 -9.57 -7.14 -11.59
CA GLY A 160 -8.75 -5.98 -11.25
C GLY A 160 -7.89 -5.35 -12.35
N ARG A 161 -7.97 -5.80 -13.61
CA ARG A 161 -7.11 -5.32 -14.73
C ARG A 161 -7.85 -4.49 -15.78
N GLY A 162 -9.08 -4.06 -15.51
CA GLY A 162 -9.90 -3.23 -16.41
C GLY A 162 -10.20 -3.89 -17.78
N ARG A 163 -10.89 -3.14 -18.65
CA ARG A 163 -11.22 -3.59 -20.03
C ARG A 163 -10.19 -3.13 -21.08
N SER A 164 -9.34 -2.16 -20.73
CA SER A 164 -8.34 -1.57 -21.62
C SER A 164 -6.93 -1.66 -21.00
N PRO A 165 -5.89 -1.96 -21.80
CA PRO A 165 -5.95 -2.38 -23.19
C PRO A 165 -6.63 -3.77 -23.34
N ARG A 166 -7.25 -4.00 -24.50
CA ARG A 166 -7.99 -5.24 -24.75
C ARG A 166 -7.04 -6.43 -24.73
N CYS A 167 -7.29 -7.37 -23.82
CA CYS A 167 -6.54 -8.61 -23.70
C CYS A 167 -7.47 -9.81 -23.89
N ASP A 168 -7.64 -10.16 -25.16
CA ASP A 168 -8.42 -11.32 -25.57
C ASP A 168 -7.62 -12.62 -25.38
N ARG A 169 -8.33 -13.75 -25.53
CA ARG A 169 -7.74 -15.07 -25.37
C ARG A 169 -6.53 -15.30 -26.29
N SER A 170 -6.54 -14.72 -27.49
CA SER A 170 -5.43 -14.80 -28.45
C SER A 170 -4.16 -14.13 -27.92
N LEU A 171 -4.27 -12.91 -27.38
CA LEU A 171 -3.14 -12.23 -26.75
C LEU A 171 -2.66 -12.98 -25.50
N ARG A 172 -3.58 -13.50 -24.68
CA ARG A 172 -3.21 -14.31 -23.50
C ARG A 172 -2.41 -15.55 -23.87
N GLN A 173 -2.83 -16.24 -24.94
CA GLN A 173 -2.10 -17.39 -25.47
C GLN A 173 -0.69 -16.99 -25.91
N LYS A 174 -0.55 -15.88 -26.66
CA LYS A 174 0.77 -15.35 -27.05
C LYS A 174 1.64 -14.98 -25.84
N ILE A 175 1.06 -14.38 -24.80
CA ILE A 175 1.78 -14.07 -23.56
C ILE A 175 2.31 -15.36 -22.91
N ILE A 176 1.49 -16.41 -22.82
CA ILE A 176 1.93 -17.69 -22.27
C ILE A 176 3.05 -18.29 -23.12
N ASP A 177 2.83 -18.43 -24.43
CA ASP A 177 3.72 -19.20 -25.31
C ASP A 177 5.02 -18.48 -25.64
N GLN A 178 4.99 -17.15 -25.79
CA GLN A 178 6.14 -16.36 -26.26
C GLN A 178 6.86 -15.61 -25.14
N VAL A 179 6.22 -15.45 -23.98
CA VAL A 179 6.81 -14.71 -22.84
C VAL A 179 6.96 -15.60 -21.62
N ILE A 180 5.87 -16.14 -21.06
CA ILE A 180 5.91 -16.86 -19.77
C ILE A 180 6.65 -18.20 -19.88
N ASN A 181 6.32 -19.04 -20.86
CA ASN A 181 6.97 -20.34 -21.03
C ASN A 181 8.47 -20.19 -21.35
N PRO A 182 8.90 -19.33 -22.30
CA PRO A 182 10.32 -19.07 -22.53
C PRO A 182 11.03 -18.47 -21.30
N TYR A 183 10.30 -17.69 -20.49
CA TYR A 183 10.83 -17.15 -19.24
C TYR A 183 11.07 -18.25 -18.20
N PHE A 184 10.12 -19.18 -18.02
CA PHE A 184 10.30 -20.36 -17.16
C PHE A 184 11.46 -21.25 -17.62
N GLU A 185 11.56 -21.53 -18.92
CA GLU A 185 12.69 -22.30 -19.46
C GLU A 185 14.04 -21.63 -19.19
N TRP A 186 14.11 -20.30 -19.39
CA TRP A 186 15.32 -19.55 -19.09
C TRP A 186 15.69 -19.58 -17.61
N LYS A 187 14.71 -19.48 -16.71
CA LYS A 187 14.94 -19.61 -15.26
C LYS A 187 15.44 -21.00 -14.90
N ALA A 188 14.84 -22.05 -15.45
CA ALA A 188 15.27 -23.44 -15.25
C ALA A 188 16.73 -23.68 -15.70
N ARG A 189 17.17 -23.06 -16.82
CA ARG A 189 18.56 -23.18 -17.31
C ARG A 189 19.57 -22.37 -16.52
N THR A 190 19.17 -21.23 -15.95
CA THR A 190 20.10 -20.28 -15.32
C THR A 190 20.12 -20.34 -13.79
N GLY A 191 19.13 -20.99 -13.16
CA GLY A 191 18.92 -20.95 -11.71
C GLY A 191 18.52 -19.57 -11.18
N CYS A 192 18.15 -18.63 -12.06
CA CYS A 192 17.79 -17.27 -11.65
C CYS A 192 16.40 -17.25 -11.00
N LEU A 193 16.34 -16.85 -9.73
CA LEU A 193 15.09 -16.71 -8.97
C LEU A 193 14.58 -15.26 -8.96
N ASP A 194 13.27 -15.10 -9.08
CA ASP A 194 12.53 -13.88 -8.82
C ASP A 194 11.64 -14.00 -7.56
N PHE A 195 10.96 -12.91 -7.18
CA PHE A 195 10.11 -12.90 -5.98
C PHE A 195 8.90 -13.84 -6.07
N ASN A 196 8.34 -14.07 -7.28
CA ASN A 196 7.22 -14.99 -7.44
C ASN A 196 7.68 -16.44 -7.27
N ASP A 197 8.92 -16.76 -7.66
CA ASP A 197 9.48 -18.10 -7.43
C ASP A 197 9.53 -18.44 -5.94
N LEU A 198 9.87 -17.48 -5.08
CA LEU A 198 9.85 -17.67 -3.63
C LEU A 198 8.45 -18.05 -3.15
N ALA A 199 7.42 -17.33 -3.62
CA ALA A 199 6.03 -17.59 -3.26
C ALA A 199 5.58 -18.97 -3.76
N VAL A 200 5.92 -19.34 -4.99
CA VAL A 200 5.59 -20.65 -5.56
C VAL A 200 6.26 -21.78 -4.78
N GLN A 201 7.55 -21.67 -4.47
CA GLN A 201 8.30 -22.68 -3.71
C GLN A 201 7.68 -22.89 -2.32
N LEU A 202 7.43 -21.81 -1.59
CA LEU A 202 6.80 -21.88 -0.26
C LEU A 202 5.37 -22.43 -0.32
N ALA A 203 4.59 -22.05 -1.33
CA ALA A 203 3.21 -22.54 -1.51
C ALA A 203 3.15 -24.03 -1.87
N GLN A 204 4.21 -24.59 -2.45
CA GLN A 204 4.29 -25.99 -2.87
C GLN A 204 5.03 -26.88 -1.85
N SER A 205 5.56 -26.32 -0.77
CA SER A 205 6.19 -27.11 0.29
C SER A 205 5.14 -28.02 0.95
N ASN A 206 5.40 -29.33 0.95
CA ASN A 206 4.51 -30.30 1.59
C ASN A 206 4.53 -30.17 3.12
N ASP A 207 5.70 -29.81 3.67
CA ASP A 207 5.88 -29.52 5.09
C ASP A 207 6.29 -28.05 5.27
N PRO A 208 5.69 -27.32 6.23
CA PRO A 208 6.09 -25.96 6.53
C PRO A 208 7.52 -25.92 7.03
N ILE A 209 8.37 -25.07 6.44
CA ILE A 209 9.74 -24.84 6.95
C ILE A 209 9.67 -24.29 8.38
N GLN A 210 8.67 -23.44 8.64
CA GLN A 210 8.33 -22.92 9.94
C GLN A 210 6.82 -22.71 10.05
N GLU A 211 6.22 -23.20 11.13
CA GLU A 211 4.81 -22.99 11.43
C GLU A 211 4.59 -21.72 12.26
N TYR A 212 3.55 -20.98 11.91
CA TYR A 212 3.10 -19.79 12.63
C TYR A 212 1.70 -19.99 13.22
N ASP A 213 1.57 -19.71 14.52
CA ASP A 213 0.32 -19.78 15.26
C ASP A 213 -0.55 -18.55 14.99
N ILE A 214 0.07 -17.38 14.88
CA ILE A 214 -0.62 -16.09 14.67
C ILE A 214 0.05 -15.32 13.53
N VAL A 215 -0.72 -15.00 12.49
CA VAL A 215 -0.23 -14.24 11.34
C VAL A 215 -1.06 -12.97 11.14
N VAL A 216 -0.40 -11.85 10.89
CA VAL A 216 -1.01 -10.60 10.41
C VAL A 216 -0.40 -10.26 9.06
N ALA A 217 -1.23 -10.25 8.02
CA ALA A 217 -0.86 -9.80 6.69
C ALA A 217 -1.48 -8.43 6.44
N ASP A 218 -0.65 -7.39 6.52
CA ASP A 218 -1.02 -6.00 6.31
C ASP A 218 -0.99 -5.63 4.82
N GLU A 219 -1.82 -4.68 4.42
CA GLU A 219 -2.03 -4.30 3.01
C GLU A 219 -2.20 -5.52 2.09
N ALA A 220 -2.96 -6.53 2.54
CA ALA A 220 -3.09 -7.83 1.87
C ALA A 220 -3.76 -7.76 0.49
N GLN A 221 -4.20 -6.57 0.04
CA GLN A 221 -4.58 -6.33 -1.35
C GLN A 221 -3.39 -6.26 -2.31
N ASP A 222 -2.18 -5.96 -1.82
CA ASP A 222 -0.97 -5.87 -2.63
C ASP A 222 -0.25 -7.22 -2.75
N LEU A 223 -0.70 -8.24 -2.00
CA LEU A 223 -0.22 -9.62 -2.14
C LEU A 223 -0.83 -10.28 -3.37
N SER A 224 -0.05 -11.09 -4.06
CA SER A 224 -0.47 -12.01 -5.12
C SER A 224 -1.12 -13.28 -4.55
N ALA A 225 -1.75 -14.07 -5.43
CA ALA A 225 -2.39 -15.31 -5.02
C ALA A 225 -1.37 -16.33 -4.50
N ASN A 226 -0.21 -16.42 -5.15
CA ASN A 226 0.86 -17.31 -4.74
C ASN A 226 1.46 -16.91 -3.39
N GLU A 227 1.60 -15.61 -3.11
CA GLU A 227 2.05 -15.15 -1.78
C GLU A 227 1.04 -15.51 -0.69
N VAL A 228 -0.26 -15.39 -0.98
CA VAL A 228 -1.30 -15.81 -0.03
C VAL A 228 -1.31 -17.33 0.18
N ARG A 229 -1.05 -18.13 -0.86
CA ARG A 229 -0.87 -19.60 -0.73
C ARG A 229 0.37 -19.94 0.11
N ALA A 230 1.49 -19.23 -0.10
CA ALA A 230 2.72 -19.41 0.66
C ALA A 230 2.52 -19.10 2.16
N LEU A 231 1.76 -18.06 2.50
CA LEU A 231 1.42 -17.80 3.90
C LEU A 231 0.57 -18.92 4.49
N GLN A 232 -0.41 -19.44 3.74
CA GLN A 232 -1.28 -20.51 4.21
C GLN A 232 -0.55 -21.84 4.44
N SER A 233 0.42 -22.19 3.59
CA SER A 233 1.21 -23.42 3.76
C SER A 233 2.09 -23.40 5.01
N HIS A 234 2.27 -22.23 5.66
CA HIS A 234 3.09 -22.05 6.85
C HIS A 234 2.26 -21.76 8.12
N LEU A 235 0.94 -21.98 8.08
CA LEU A 235 0.07 -21.84 9.25
C LEU A 235 0.04 -23.13 10.07
N ALA A 236 0.19 -23.01 11.39
CA ALA A 236 0.05 -24.13 12.32
C ALA A 236 -1.38 -24.68 12.34
N ASN A 237 -1.59 -25.84 12.97
CA ASN A 237 -2.93 -26.33 13.30
C ASN A 237 -3.11 -26.48 14.84
N PRO A 238 -4.01 -25.71 15.47
CA PRO A 238 -4.79 -24.60 14.91
C PRO A 238 -3.91 -23.38 14.59
N HIS A 239 -4.48 -22.32 14.00
CA HIS A 239 -3.82 -21.03 13.80
C HIS A 239 -4.82 -19.89 13.84
N THR A 240 -4.34 -18.65 13.77
CA THR A 240 -5.14 -17.47 13.47
C THR A 240 -4.42 -16.59 12.46
N ILE A 241 -5.09 -16.23 11.37
CA ILE A 241 -4.54 -15.30 10.37
C ILE A 241 -5.48 -14.11 10.19
N THR A 242 -4.91 -12.89 10.24
CA THR A 242 -5.63 -11.63 10.04
C THR A 242 -5.14 -10.97 8.76
N TYR A 243 -6.01 -10.86 7.77
CA TYR A 243 -5.75 -10.06 6.57
C TYR A 243 -6.31 -8.65 6.75
N VAL A 244 -5.43 -7.65 6.69
CA VAL A 244 -5.81 -6.24 6.75
C VAL A 244 -5.89 -5.69 5.34
N LEU A 245 -6.98 -4.99 5.05
CA LEU A 245 -7.30 -4.51 3.72
C LEU A 245 -7.73 -3.05 3.76
N ASP A 246 -7.11 -2.23 2.92
CA ASP A 246 -7.59 -0.87 2.73
C ASP A 246 -8.75 -0.84 1.71
N GLY A 247 -9.94 -0.48 2.20
CA GLY A 247 -11.12 -0.27 1.37
C GLY A 247 -11.03 0.99 0.51
N ALA A 248 -10.25 2.00 0.92
CA ALA A 248 -10.09 3.27 0.20
C ALA A 248 -9.00 3.22 -0.88
N GLN A 249 -8.09 2.25 -0.82
CA GLN A 249 -7.01 2.06 -1.79
C GLN A 249 -7.28 0.94 -2.78
N ARG A 250 -8.55 0.71 -3.14
CA ARG A 250 -8.95 -0.26 -4.17
C ARG A 250 -8.66 0.23 -5.60
N ILE A 251 -7.58 0.99 -5.78
CA ILE A 251 -7.02 1.35 -7.09
C ILE A 251 -6.45 0.08 -7.77
N TYR A 252 -6.20 -0.99 -7.01
CA TYR A 252 -5.92 -2.32 -7.53
C TYR A 252 -6.92 -3.30 -6.91
N ALA A 253 -7.87 -3.81 -7.70
CA ALA A 253 -8.58 -5.01 -7.25
C ALA A 253 -7.56 -6.12 -7.15
N ARG A 254 -7.66 -6.95 -6.10
CA ARG A 254 -6.80 -8.12 -6.02
C ARG A 254 -6.97 -8.95 -7.27
N GLY A 255 -5.86 -9.39 -7.83
CA GLY A 255 -5.88 -10.18 -9.05
C GLY A 255 -6.52 -11.56 -8.90
N PHE A 256 -7.11 -11.90 -7.74
CA PHE A 256 -7.64 -13.22 -7.42
C PHE A 256 -8.76 -13.15 -6.37
N THR A 257 -9.52 -14.24 -6.25
CA THR A 257 -10.53 -14.40 -5.18
C THR A 257 -10.04 -15.28 -4.04
N TRP A 258 -10.57 -15.10 -2.83
CA TRP A 258 -10.19 -15.93 -1.67
C TRP A 258 -10.35 -17.45 -1.91
N ARG A 259 -11.38 -17.85 -2.67
CA ARG A 259 -11.58 -19.27 -3.01
C ARG A 259 -10.47 -19.83 -3.90
N GLU A 260 -9.90 -19.02 -4.79
CA GLU A 260 -8.81 -19.44 -5.69
C GLU A 260 -7.52 -19.78 -4.94
N VAL A 261 -7.34 -19.21 -3.75
CA VAL A 261 -6.20 -19.49 -2.87
C VAL A 261 -6.56 -20.47 -1.76
N GLY A 262 -7.71 -21.15 -1.84
CA GLY A 262 -8.12 -22.16 -0.86
C GLY A 262 -8.81 -21.61 0.38
N LEU A 263 -9.13 -20.31 0.44
CA LEU A 263 -9.76 -19.68 1.60
C LEU A 263 -11.27 -19.56 1.44
N THR A 264 -12.00 -20.21 2.35
CA THR A 264 -13.44 -20.01 2.50
C THR A 264 -13.69 -18.98 3.60
N VAL A 265 -13.97 -17.75 3.19
CA VAL A 265 -14.24 -16.65 4.12
C VAL A 265 -15.76 -16.49 4.29
N ARG A 266 -16.22 -16.57 5.53
CA ARG A 266 -17.62 -16.38 5.91
C ARG A 266 -17.89 -14.92 6.29
N PRO A 267 -19.13 -14.41 6.15
CA PRO A 267 -19.46 -13.01 6.47
C PRO A 267 -19.06 -12.59 7.88
N HIS A 268 -19.24 -13.46 8.88
CA HIS A 268 -18.90 -13.17 10.29
C HIS A 268 -17.39 -13.10 10.59
N GLN A 269 -16.53 -13.41 9.59
CA GLN A 269 -15.07 -13.26 9.65
C GLN A 269 -14.60 -11.95 9.02
N VAL A 270 -15.50 -11.19 8.38
CA VAL A 270 -15.18 -9.92 7.72
C VAL A 270 -15.69 -8.77 8.56
N PHE A 271 -14.79 -7.92 8.99
CA PHE A 271 -15.08 -6.71 9.75
C PHE A 271 -14.81 -5.49 8.91
N ARG A 272 -15.69 -4.50 8.99
CA ARG A 272 -15.54 -3.22 8.31
C ARG A 272 -15.40 -2.14 9.37
N LEU A 273 -14.27 -1.44 9.36
CA LEU A 273 -14.03 -0.24 10.12
C LEU A 273 -14.50 0.95 9.28
N GLU A 274 -15.62 1.55 9.69
CA GLU A 274 -16.32 2.55 8.89
C GLU A 274 -15.85 3.97 9.17
N LYS A 275 -15.38 4.23 10.40
CA LYS A 275 -14.98 5.57 10.85
C LYS A 275 -13.58 5.95 10.37
N ASN A 276 -13.47 7.08 9.68
CA ASN A 276 -12.19 7.69 9.30
C ASN A 276 -11.71 8.65 10.39
N TYR A 277 -10.75 8.21 11.21
CA TYR A 277 -10.17 9.02 12.29
C TYR A 277 -8.92 9.83 11.86
N ARG A 278 -8.51 9.73 10.59
CA ARG A 278 -7.26 10.29 10.06
C ARG A 278 -7.46 11.70 9.53
N ASN A 279 -8.46 11.93 8.68
CA ASN A 279 -8.66 13.22 8.02
C ASN A 279 -9.64 14.10 8.81
N THR A 280 -9.46 15.42 8.70
CA THR A 280 -10.44 16.39 9.16
C THR A 280 -11.60 16.50 8.17
N LYS A 281 -12.75 16.99 8.63
CA LYS A 281 -13.93 17.27 7.79
C LYS A 281 -13.60 18.20 6.61
N GLU A 282 -12.68 19.14 6.80
CA GLU A 282 -12.25 20.10 5.79
C GLU A 282 -11.37 19.46 4.72
N ILE A 283 -10.44 18.58 5.11
CA ILE A 283 -9.66 17.77 4.17
C ILE A 283 -10.59 16.87 3.34
N ALA A 284 -11.53 16.21 4.02
CA ALA A 284 -12.56 15.39 3.40
C ALA A 284 -13.37 16.16 2.36
N ALA A 285 -13.91 17.32 2.73
CA ALA A 285 -14.70 18.18 1.85
C ALA A 285 -13.91 18.67 0.63
N PHE A 286 -12.60 18.89 0.76
CA PHE A 286 -11.74 19.30 -0.34
C PHE A 286 -11.47 18.17 -1.35
N ILE A 287 -11.36 16.93 -0.87
CA ILE A 287 -11.04 15.77 -1.71
C ILE A 287 -12.28 15.22 -2.43
N LEU A 288 -13.45 15.21 -1.79
CA LEU A 288 -14.68 14.60 -2.33
C LEU A 288 -15.00 14.98 -3.79
N PRO A 289 -14.96 16.27 -4.19
CA PRO A 289 -15.23 16.68 -5.57
C PRO A 289 -14.30 16.07 -6.62
N LEU A 290 -13.06 15.71 -6.26
CA LEU A 290 -12.14 15.03 -7.18
C LEU A 290 -12.64 13.64 -7.57
N LEU A 291 -13.51 13.03 -6.78
CA LEU A 291 -14.00 11.66 -6.96
C LEU A 291 -15.43 11.60 -7.51
N GLU A 292 -16.15 12.72 -7.59
CA GLU A 292 -17.52 12.79 -8.10
C GLU A 292 -17.59 12.39 -9.59
N GLY A 293 -18.47 11.46 -9.94
CA GLY A 293 -18.69 11.06 -11.35
C GLY A 293 -17.56 10.27 -12.00
N VAL A 294 -16.49 9.93 -11.26
CA VAL A 294 -15.49 8.96 -11.73
C VAL A 294 -16.15 7.59 -11.73
N GLU A 295 -16.32 6.95 -12.89
CA GLU A 295 -16.79 5.56 -12.94
C GLU A 295 -15.82 4.67 -12.17
N ILE A 296 -16.25 4.26 -10.99
CA ILE A 296 -15.63 3.22 -10.22
C ILE A 296 -16.09 1.93 -10.89
N GLY A 297 -15.37 1.51 -11.94
CA GLY A 297 -15.72 0.32 -12.71
C GLY A 297 -16.04 -0.86 -11.78
N GLY A 298 -17.27 -1.38 -11.89
CA GLY A 298 -17.74 -2.63 -11.29
C GLY A 298 -17.44 -2.83 -9.78
N ASP A 299 -18.45 -2.58 -8.94
CA ASP A 299 -18.61 -3.07 -7.56
C ASP A 299 -17.55 -2.79 -6.48
N GLU A 300 -16.35 -2.29 -6.79
CA GLU A 300 -15.25 -2.49 -5.84
C GLU A 300 -14.33 -1.29 -5.60
N GLY A 301 -14.85 -0.06 -5.50
CA GLY A 301 -14.09 1.07 -4.93
C GLY A 301 -14.92 1.81 -3.89
N THR A 302 -14.53 1.76 -2.62
CA THR A 302 -15.08 2.69 -1.64
C THR A 302 -14.22 3.93 -1.65
N ILE A 303 -14.81 5.07 -2.01
CA ILE A 303 -14.34 6.40 -1.60
C ILE A 303 -14.00 6.29 -0.09
N PRO A 304 -12.87 6.84 0.41
CA PRO A 304 -12.72 6.95 1.86
C PRO A 304 -14.03 7.53 2.39
N ASN A 305 -14.61 6.95 3.45
CA ASN A 305 -15.89 7.43 3.95
C ASN A 305 -15.65 8.79 4.63
N LEU A 306 -15.51 9.83 3.80
CA LEU A 306 -15.16 11.20 4.16
C LEU A 306 -16.35 11.89 4.86
N GLU A 307 -17.54 11.29 4.80
CA GLU A 307 -18.72 11.69 5.58
C GLU A 307 -18.61 11.30 7.06
N SER A 308 -17.73 10.34 7.40
CA SER A 308 -17.55 9.82 8.78
C SER A 308 -16.43 10.51 9.58
N CYS A 309 -15.86 11.62 9.08
CA CYS A 309 -14.80 12.34 9.76
C CYS A 309 -15.33 13.08 11.01
N GLU A 310 -14.81 12.76 12.19
CA GLU A 310 -15.20 13.42 13.44
C GLU A 310 -14.34 14.67 13.75
N LYS A 311 -13.09 14.72 13.27
CA LYS A 311 -12.13 15.80 13.54
C LYS A 311 -12.37 17.02 12.64
N THR A 312 -12.16 18.22 13.20
CA THR A 312 -12.14 19.49 12.47
C THR A 312 -10.73 20.08 12.47
N GLY A 313 -10.39 20.85 11.45
CA GLY A 313 -9.11 21.52 11.30
C GLY A 313 -9.17 22.69 10.34
N PRO A 314 -8.02 23.26 9.95
CA PRO A 314 -8.00 24.34 8.98
C PRO A 314 -8.43 23.85 7.60
N LYS A 315 -9.00 24.76 6.81
CA LYS A 315 -9.24 24.49 5.39
C LYS A 315 -7.90 24.27 4.67
N PRO A 316 -7.84 23.35 3.69
CA PRO A 316 -6.72 23.26 2.76
C PRO A 316 -6.38 24.61 2.14
N SER A 317 -5.08 24.86 1.94
CA SER A 317 -4.59 26.10 1.32
C SER A 317 -4.30 25.86 -0.15
N VAL A 318 -4.88 26.69 -1.02
CA VAL A 318 -4.59 26.70 -2.46
C VAL A 318 -3.80 27.94 -2.80
N VAL A 319 -2.56 27.78 -3.27
CA VAL A 319 -1.64 28.88 -3.57
C VAL A 319 -1.49 29.07 -5.08
N VAL A 320 -1.79 30.28 -5.55
CA VAL A 320 -1.82 30.62 -6.98
C VAL A 320 -0.70 31.60 -7.29
N GLY A 321 0.29 31.17 -8.09
CA GLY A 321 1.44 32.02 -8.45
C GLY A 321 2.52 31.25 -9.20
N LYS A 322 3.67 31.88 -9.48
CA LYS A 322 4.83 31.20 -10.06
C LYS A 322 5.35 30.14 -9.09
N TYR A 323 5.96 29.07 -9.61
CA TYR A 323 6.47 27.97 -8.78
C TYR A 323 7.42 28.43 -7.66
N SER A 324 8.28 29.42 -7.94
CA SER A 324 9.17 30.02 -6.94
C SER A 324 8.41 30.74 -5.81
N GLN A 325 7.32 31.44 -6.13
CA GLN A 325 6.45 32.07 -5.12
C GLN A 325 5.74 31.02 -4.28
N GLN A 326 5.22 29.96 -4.91
CA GLN A 326 4.59 28.84 -4.22
C GLN A 326 5.56 28.16 -3.25
N LEU A 327 6.81 27.91 -3.67
CA LEU A 327 7.86 27.37 -2.81
C LEU A 327 8.14 28.29 -1.62
N ASN A 328 8.33 29.59 -1.85
CA ASN A 328 8.57 30.55 -0.77
C ASN A 328 7.42 30.56 0.25
N TRP A 329 6.17 30.50 -0.24
CA TRP A 329 5.00 30.40 0.63
C TRP A 329 5.01 29.12 1.45
N ALA A 330 5.29 27.97 0.83
CA ALA A 330 5.34 26.68 1.52
C ALA A 330 6.44 26.61 2.59
N ILE A 331 7.64 27.14 2.30
CA ILE A 331 8.72 27.24 3.30
C ILE A 331 8.28 28.11 4.47
N ARG A 332 7.67 29.27 4.20
CA ARG A 332 7.15 30.14 5.26
C ARG A 332 6.07 29.44 6.08
N TYR A 333 5.18 28.69 5.43
CA TYR A 333 4.16 27.88 6.10
C TYR A 333 4.81 26.87 7.05
N ILE A 334 5.81 26.10 6.59
CA ILE A 334 6.53 25.14 7.42
C ILE A 334 7.16 25.84 8.64
N ARG A 335 7.89 26.95 8.44
CA ARG A 335 8.57 27.66 9.54
C ARG A 335 7.62 28.27 10.57
N THR A 336 6.41 28.66 10.18
CA THR A 336 5.51 29.45 11.03
C THR A 336 4.34 28.66 11.60
N ARG A 337 3.97 27.53 10.98
CA ARG A 337 2.77 26.77 11.30
C ARG A 337 3.03 25.29 11.60
N VAL A 338 4.24 24.78 11.34
CA VAL A 338 4.57 23.36 11.53
C VAL A 338 5.63 23.21 12.61
N ASP A 339 5.33 22.40 13.63
CA ASP A 339 6.31 21.98 14.63
C ASP A 339 7.09 20.77 14.09
N LEU A 340 8.17 21.02 13.34
CA LEU A 340 9.00 19.97 12.74
C LEU A 340 9.67 19.04 13.76
N THR A 341 9.51 19.24 15.07
CA THR A 341 9.97 18.26 16.09
C THR A 341 8.93 17.15 16.33
N LYS A 342 7.69 17.35 15.89
CA LYS A 342 6.56 16.44 16.10
C LYS A 342 5.83 16.08 14.82
N ASP A 343 5.75 17.03 13.90
CA ASP A 343 4.89 16.97 12.74
C ASP A 343 5.71 16.63 11.49
N SER A 344 5.14 15.72 10.71
CA SER A 344 5.70 15.24 9.46
C SER A 344 5.15 16.01 8.26
N VAL A 345 6.04 16.36 7.33
CA VAL A 345 5.70 17.07 6.08
C VAL A 345 6.09 16.20 4.90
N ALA A 346 5.22 16.04 3.90
CA ALA A 346 5.62 15.46 2.63
C ALA A 346 5.30 16.37 1.46
N PHE A 347 6.31 16.63 0.65
CA PHE A 347 6.17 17.19 -0.68
C PHE A 347 5.94 16.06 -1.68
N LEU A 348 4.74 16.05 -2.27
CA LEU A 348 4.35 15.03 -3.23
C LEU A 348 4.34 15.58 -4.66
N LYS A 349 4.92 14.81 -5.58
CA LYS A 349 4.91 15.09 -7.04
C LYS A 349 4.40 13.87 -7.82
N PRO A 350 3.84 14.05 -9.03
CA PRO A 350 3.46 12.92 -9.87
C PRO A 350 4.66 12.04 -10.27
N ARG A 351 5.84 12.65 -10.48
CA ARG A 351 7.09 11.98 -10.88
C ARG A 351 8.26 12.36 -9.97
N GLY A 352 9.26 11.48 -9.91
CA GLY A 352 10.48 11.65 -9.12
C GLY A 352 11.63 12.28 -9.90
N GLY A 353 12.84 12.25 -9.33
CA GLY A 353 14.06 12.72 -9.99
C GLY A 353 14.15 14.24 -10.10
N ALA A 354 14.43 14.74 -11.31
CA ALA A 354 14.66 16.16 -11.61
C ALA A 354 13.50 17.09 -11.19
N TRP A 355 12.30 16.52 -11.06
CA TRP A 355 11.09 17.14 -10.54
C TRP A 355 11.24 17.74 -9.14
N PHE A 356 12.19 17.22 -8.37
CA PHE A 356 12.53 17.68 -7.04
C PHE A 356 13.72 18.64 -7.00
N ASP A 357 14.44 18.88 -8.10
CA ASP A 357 15.70 19.65 -8.09
C ASP A 357 15.54 21.04 -7.46
N ALA A 358 14.57 21.82 -7.95
CA ALA A 358 14.31 23.16 -7.44
C ALA A 358 13.87 23.15 -5.96
N LEU A 359 13.14 22.11 -5.53
CA LEU A 359 12.72 21.96 -4.14
C LEU A 359 13.90 21.55 -3.25
N ARG A 360 14.74 20.61 -3.67
CA ARG A 360 15.99 20.21 -2.99
C ARG A 360 16.89 21.41 -2.78
N GLN A 361 17.14 22.18 -3.85
CA GLN A 361 17.95 23.39 -3.77
C GLN A 361 17.38 24.37 -2.76
N ARG A 362 16.05 24.58 -2.77
CA ARG A 362 15.41 25.51 -1.85
C ARG A 362 15.49 25.02 -0.40
N LEU A 363 15.22 23.74 -0.12
CA LEU A 363 15.30 23.17 1.23
C LEU A 363 16.73 23.25 1.78
N ASN A 364 17.74 22.97 0.96
CA ASN A 364 19.16 23.10 1.33
C ASN A 364 19.53 24.55 1.68
N VAL A 365 19.12 25.52 0.87
CA VAL A 365 19.35 26.96 1.15
C VAL A 365 18.69 27.37 2.48
N GLU A 366 17.51 26.83 2.76
CA GLU A 366 16.75 27.09 3.98
C GLU A 366 17.23 26.27 5.19
N ARG A 367 18.22 25.38 5.01
CA ARG A 367 18.73 24.46 6.04
C ARG A 367 17.62 23.61 6.67
N LEU A 368 16.69 23.15 5.82
CA LEU A 368 15.65 22.21 6.21
C LEU A 368 16.08 20.83 5.75
N GLU A 369 16.38 19.96 6.69
CA GLU A 369 16.76 18.58 6.41
C GLU A 369 15.56 17.81 5.84
N PHE A 370 15.83 16.98 4.84
CA PHE A 370 14.78 16.24 4.13
C PHE A 370 15.30 14.90 3.64
N VAL A 371 14.36 14.03 3.33
CA VAL A 371 14.61 12.64 2.92
C VAL A 371 13.88 12.35 1.62
N GLU A 372 14.50 11.59 0.72
CA GLU A 372 13.85 11.15 -0.51
C GLU A 372 13.30 9.73 -0.35
N LEU A 373 11.98 9.61 -0.41
CA LEU A 373 11.30 8.32 -0.38
C LEU A 373 11.24 7.77 -1.80
N THR A 374 12.24 6.96 -2.13
CA THR A 374 12.18 6.10 -3.32
C THR A 374 11.31 4.87 -3.04
N ARG A 375 10.92 4.12 -4.08
CA ARG A 375 10.09 2.90 -3.95
C ARG A 375 10.64 1.86 -2.95
N GLU A 376 11.90 1.98 -2.55
CA GLU A 376 12.59 1.06 -1.62
C GLU A 376 13.18 1.77 -0.38
N GLY A 377 13.03 3.10 -0.24
CA GLY A 377 13.63 3.87 0.86
C GLY A 377 12.94 3.66 2.20
N ASP A 378 13.70 3.70 3.29
CA ASP A 378 13.17 3.84 4.65
C ASP A 378 12.80 5.30 4.91
N TRP A 379 11.86 5.58 5.82
CA TRP A 379 11.92 6.85 6.54
C TRP A 379 13.13 6.74 7.47
N PRO A 380 14.17 7.58 7.33
CA PRO A 380 15.34 7.44 8.18
C PRO A 380 14.93 7.66 9.64
N GLN A 381 15.57 6.93 10.55
CA GLN A 381 15.38 7.10 11.99
C GLN A 381 16.02 8.40 12.52
N GLY A 382 16.48 9.29 11.63
CA GLY A 382 17.05 10.58 11.97
C GLY A 382 15.98 11.63 12.31
N ASP A 383 16.45 12.85 12.52
CA ASP A 383 15.63 14.00 12.93
C ASP A 383 14.85 14.61 11.75
N GLU A 384 15.03 14.11 10.53
CA GLU A 384 14.39 14.67 9.35
C GLU A 384 12.88 14.39 9.34
N ASN A 385 12.09 15.48 9.36
CA ASN A 385 10.63 15.41 9.35
C ASN A 385 10.00 15.91 8.02
N ILE A 386 10.81 16.10 6.97
CA ILE A 386 10.37 16.49 5.63
C ILE A 386 10.71 15.39 4.62
N ALA A 387 9.71 14.89 3.90
CA ALA A 387 9.89 13.95 2.79
C ALA A 387 9.66 14.57 1.43
N LEU A 388 10.43 14.08 0.47
CA LEU A 388 10.19 14.21 -0.96
C LEU A 388 9.79 12.85 -1.50
N SER A 389 8.60 12.74 -2.09
CA SER A 389 8.09 11.46 -2.58
C SER A 389 7.23 11.62 -3.83
N THR A 390 7.20 10.60 -4.68
CA THR A 390 6.14 10.53 -5.69
C THR A 390 4.80 10.23 -5.04
N MET A 391 3.70 10.66 -5.67
CA MET A 391 2.34 10.34 -5.21
C MET A 391 2.13 8.81 -5.11
N HIS A 392 2.68 8.04 -6.05
CA HIS A 392 2.61 6.57 -6.01
C HIS A 392 3.42 5.98 -4.84
N SER A 393 4.63 6.49 -4.59
CA SER A 393 5.48 6.02 -3.48
C SER A 393 4.95 6.41 -2.11
N ALA A 394 4.09 7.42 -2.02
CA ALA A 394 3.42 7.82 -0.77
C ALA A 394 2.29 6.86 -0.35
N LYS A 395 1.99 5.84 -1.16
CA LYS A 395 0.99 4.82 -0.83
C LYS A 395 1.39 4.10 0.47
N GLY A 396 0.43 3.94 1.38
CA GLY A 396 0.65 3.32 2.69
C GLY A 396 1.29 4.23 3.75
N LEU A 397 1.76 5.42 3.37
CA LEU A 397 2.33 6.40 4.30
C LEU A 397 1.26 7.38 4.81
N GLU A 398 1.58 8.10 5.88
CA GLU A 398 0.75 9.16 6.43
C GLU A 398 1.65 10.33 6.84
N PHE A 399 1.16 11.56 6.63
CA PHE A 399 1.87 12.78 6.96
C PHE A 399 0.94 13.76 7.65
N ASP A 400 1.46 14.57 8.57
CA ASP A 400 0.68 15.64 9.19
C ASP A 400 0.32 16.71 8.18
N HIS A 401 1.28 17.04 7.30
CA HIS A 401 1.14 18.05 6.27
C HIS A 401 1.50 17.49 4.90
N ILE A 402 0.58 17.59 3.95
CA ILE A 402 0.85 17.27 2.53
C ILE A 402 0.97 18.57 1.74
N ILE A 403 2.03 18.68 0.95
CA ILE A 403 2.29 19.82 0.09
C ILE A 403 2.48 19.34 -1.36
N VAL A 404 1.62 19.80 -2.27
CA VAL A 404 1.67 19.50 -3.70
C VAL A 404 1.78 20.82 -4.46
N LEU A 405 2.97 21.16 -4.95
CA LEU A 405 3.19 22.44 -5.66
C LEU A 405 3.41 22.22 -7.16
N GLY A 406 3.12 23.25 -7.94
CA GLY A 406 3.35 23.24 -9.39
C GLY A 406 2.49 22.22 -10.14
N LEU A 407 1.23 22.06 -9.76
CA LEU A 407 0.26 21.35 -10.60
C LEU A 407 0.04 22.15 -11.89
N ASN A 408 0.43 21.60 -13.03
CA ASN A 408 0.20 22.19 -14.34
C ASN A 408 -0.17 21.09 -15.37
N GLU A 409 -0.67 21.46 -16.56
CA GLU A 409 -1.07 20.47 -17.58
C GLU A 409 0.06 19.59 -18.09
N GLU A 410 1.25 20.15 -18.32
CA GLU A 410 2.44 19.40 -18.76
C GLU A 410 2.88 18.34 -17.74
N VAL A 411 2.56 18.59 -16.47
CA VAL A 411 2.86 17.75 -15.32
C VAL A 411 1.81 16.68 -15.08
N THR A 412 0.59 16.90 -15.56
CA THR A 412 -0.54 15.97 -15.47
C THR A 412 -1.13 15.71 -16.86
N PRO A 413 -0.34 15.22 -17.83
CA PRO A 413 -0.84 15.03 -19.19
C PRO A 413 -1.91 13.95 -19.20
N HIS A 414 -3.01 14.23 -19.89
CA HIS A 414 -4.11 13.31 -20.18
C HIS A 414 -4.64 13.66 -21.58
N GLY A 415 -5.16 12.66 -22.29
CA GLY A 415 -5.79 12.88 -23.60
C GLY A 415 -7.14 13.60 -23.46
N ILE A 416 -7.54 14.27 -24.54
CA ILE A 416 -8.78 15.05 -24.65
C ILE A 416 -9.91 14.18 -25.24
N GLU A 417 -9.65 12.90 -25.53
CA GLU A 417 -10.60 12.04 -26.22
C GLU A 417 -11.76 11.61 -25.32
N PRO A 418 -13.01 11.60 -25.83
CA PRO A 418 -14.16 11.07 -25.11
C PRO A 418 -13.94 9.60 -24.73
N GLY A 419 -13.93 9.30 -23.42
CA GLY A 419 -13.66 7.96 -22.88
C GLY A 419 -12.24 7.76 -22.33
N ASP A 420 -11.40 8.80 -22.28
CA ASP A 420 -10.07 8.70 -21.72
C ASP A 420 -10.09 8.54 -20.17
N THR A 421 -9.74 7.34 -19.73
CA THR A 421 -9.62 6.97 -18.30
C THR A 421 -8.41 7.60 -17.59
N GLN A 422 -7.51 8.28 -18.31
CA GLN A 422 -6.29 8.87 -17.73
C GLN A 422 -6.59 10.05 -16.79
N LEU A 423 -7.55 10.92 -17.13
CA LEU A 423 -7.95 12.02 -16.24
C LEU A 423 -8.53 11.48 -14.93
N ASP A 424 -9.39 10.47 -15.02
CA ASP A 424 -9.94 9.79 -13.84
C ASP A 424 -8.86 9.06 -13.02
N ALA A 425 -7.85 8.48 -13.67
CA ALA A 425 -6.69 7.94 -12.98
C ALA A 425 -5.89 9.02 -12.24
N LEU A 426 -5.67 10.19 -12.86
CA LEU A 426 -4.99 11.34 -12.23
C LEU A 426 -5.79 11.93 -11.07
N ARG A 427 -7.12 12.05 -11.22
CA ARG A 427 -8.05 12.46 -10.16
C ARG A 427 -7.96 11.52 -8.96
N ARG A 428 -7.99 10.21 -9.20
CA ARG A 428 -7.80 9.19 -8.16
C ARG A 428 -6.42 9.26 -7.51
N LEU A 429 -5.37 9.46 -8.29
CA LEU A 429 -4.01 9.59 -7.78
C LEU A 429 -3.85 10.81 -6.87
N LEU A 430 -4.37 11.96 -7.30
CA LEU A 430 -4.33 13.20 -6.52
C LEU A 430 -5.16 13.06 -5.24
N ALA A 431 -6.40 12.56 -5.34
CA ALA A 431 -7.26 12.32 -4.18
C ALA A 431 -6.59 11.38 -3.16
N MET A 432 -5.95 10.30 -3.65
CA MET A 432 -5.19 9.39 -2.80
C MET A 432 -4.01 10.07 -2.13
N ALA A 433 -3.23 10.88 -2.86
CA ALA A 433 -2.08 11.60 -2.33
C ALA A 433 -2.49 12.63 -1.27
N LEU A 434 -3.53 13.41 -1.53
CA LEU A 434 -4.08 14.39 -0.59
C LEU A 434 -4.68 13.72 0.65
N GLY A 435 -5.33 12.57 0.50
CA GLY A 435 -5.89 11.77 1.60
C GLY A 435 -4.84 11.22 2.58
N ARG A 436 -3.54 11.35 2.28
CA ARG A 436 -2.43 11.02 3.19
C ARG A 436 -2.23 12.06 4.30
N ALA A 437 -2.84 13.25 4.18
CA ALA A 437 -2.75 14.33 5.15
C ALA A 437 -3.59 14.09 6.40
N ARG A 438 -3.01 14.29 7.59
CA ARG A 438 -3.74 14.26 8.87
C ARG A 438 -4.22 15.64 9.32
N LYS A 439 -3.41 16.69 9.12
CA LYS A 439 -3.67 18.03 9.67
C LYS A 439 -3.89 19.09 8.59
N SER A 440 -3.08 19.12 7.54
CA SER A 440 -3.26 20.13 6.49
C SER A 440 -2.81 19.69 5.11
N ILE A 441 -3.37 20.37 4.11
CA ILE A 441 -3.05 20.23 2.69
C ILE A 441 -2.68 21.61 2.15
N VAL A 442 -1.60 21.67 1.38
CA VAL A 442 -1.24 22.82 0.55
C VAL A 442 -1.17 22.35 -0.90
N VAL A 443 -1.94 22.98 -1.79
CA VAL A 443 -1.88 22.73 -3.23
C VAL A 443 -1.49 24.00 -3.95
N GLY A 444 -0.55 23.93 -4.89
CA GLY A 444 -0.07 25.09 -5.64
C GLY A 444 -0.11 24.89 -7.15
N TYR A 445 -0.53 25.93 -7.88
CA TYR A 445 -0.52 25.96 -9.34
C TYR A 445 -0.28 27.38 -9.87
N LYS A 446 0.09 27.46 -11.16
CA LYS A 446 0.24 28.73 -11.88
C LYS A 446 -1.00 28.95 -12.72
N ALA A 447 -1.67 30.09 -12.56
CA ALA A 447 -2.97 30.36 -13.20
C ALA A 447 -2.98 30.17 -14.73
N THR A 448 -1.88 30.51 -15.41
CA THR A 448 -1.78 30.42 -16.88
C THR A 448 -1.50 29.01 -17.41
N GLU A 449 -1.15 28.07 -16.52
CA GLU A 449 -0.76 26.69 -16.87
C GLU A 449 -1.54 25.68 -16.03
N ALA A 450 -2.69 26.09 -15.47
CA ALA A 450 -3.41 25.30 -14.48
C ALA A 450 -3.80 23.93 -15.04
N SER A 451 -3.50 22.87 -14.28
CA SER A 451 -3.98 21.52 -14.60
C SER A 451 -5.51 21.49 -14.66
N SER A 452 -6.07 20.65 -15.54
CA SER A 452 -7.52 20.37 -15.56
C SER A 452 -8.05 19.88 -14.21
N LEU A 453 -7.20 19.28 -13.37
CA LEU A 453 -7.52 18.85 -12.01
C LEU A 453 -8.02 19.99 -11.12
N ILE A 454 -7.58 21.23 -11.37
CA ILE A 454 -7.98 22.41 -10.58
C ILE A 454 -9.47 22.71 -10.75
N SER A 455 -10.07 22.38 -11.90
CA SER A 455 -11.50 22.60 -12.15
C SER A 455 -12.43 21.82 -11.20
N TYR A 456 -11.91 20.76 -10.59
CA TYR A 456 -12.64 19.95 -9.62
C TYR A 456 -12.54 20.50 -8.19
N PHE A 457 -11.72 21.53 -7.92
CA PHE A 457 -11.66 22.13 -6.59
C PHE A 457 -12.89 23.01 -6.34
N LYS A 458 -13.77 22.56 -5.47
CA LYS A 458 -15.03 23.27 -5.17
C LYS A 458 -14.79 24.50 -4.28
N PRO A 459 -15.26 25.69 -4.67
CA PRO A 459 -15.18 26.88 -3.82
C PRO A 459 -15.79 26.63 -2.42
N GLY A 460 -15.18 27.22 -1.40
CA GLY A 460 -15.62 27.08 -0.01
C GLY A 460 -15.01 25.89 0.74
N THR A 461 -14.39 24.93 0.06
CA THR A 461 -13.68 23.80 0.69
C THR A 461 -12.19 24.07 0.95
N PHE A 462 -11.67 25.21 0.46
CA PHE A 462 -10.28 25.64 0.63
C PHE A 462 -10.18 27.16 0.85
N GLU A 463 -9.00 27.62 1.26
CA GLU A 463 -8.62 29.04 1.27
C GLU A 463 -7.64 29.32 0.12
N GLU A 464 -7.97 30.30 -0.73
CA GLU A 464 -7.14 30.71 -1.86
C GLU A 464 -6.17 31.83 -1.48
N TYR A 465 -4.91 31.69 -1.86
CA TYR A 465 -3.85 32.67 -1.66
C TYR A 465 -3.21 33.00 -3.01
N ARG A 466 -3.40 34.23 -3.51
CA ARG A 466 -2.74 34.71 -4.73
C ARG A 466 -1.41 35.37 -4.38
N LEU A 467 -0.32 34.93 -5.03
CA LEU A 467 1.07 35.23 -4.66
C LEU A 467 1.81 36.20 -5.58
#